data_AF-A0A4Q3W9S3-F1
#
_entry.id   AF-A0A4Q3W9S3-F1
#
_cell.length_a   1.000
_cell.length_b   1.000
_cell.length_c   1.000
_cell.angle_alpha   90.00
_cell.angle_beta   90.00
_cell.angle_gamma   90.00
#
_symmetry.space_group_name_H-M   'P 1'
#
loop_
_entity.id
_entity.type
_entity.pdbx_description
1 polymer ?
#
loop_
_entity_poly.entity_id
_entity_poly.type
_entity_poly.pdbx_seq_one_letter_code
_entity_poly.pdbx_strand_id
1 'polypeptide(L)'
;MVYTLKPKATYLLSTPLQHYSLFLTTPFETAMLPNYTTKLLLVILFSAISQTSFSQNIIYVTQSGAGNMDGSNWTNALKGDHLRDTIWKAPANTSFWIAAGTYKPHPTSKDSSFYVYNRRIDLYGGFAGTETSISQRDIPGNPTVLSGAVHPTDSAQYSDVIIRYDNADSSVLDGFVIRDAHGRTALLNQSQMYETAQSRVFVRNSIFKNNKSIYNSQAAAFINPMAGHAMFHFFNCDFTENYNGAVGIRHGTEYFANRSTIVADSCRFYNNIGNVVVLNGASRTNNSASINLNRCEFKGNSEIQTGAIIMFAPAIYLGQTVPEGVVSLELDSCYFGNNNVSNTVYYFPNMADSSRFLMNNCVIDSNGYSNPSLPYGHGNTAIVMIGRTRTNKNYILNTRINNSSSYYHPAQSTTMAITGQDPGSDSTFIYNVLFNNCQNMNTNIAHQAFNGRKSAVYLVNSTLFKNETSTQRGWRMILNEGINTTGTGAVTHFYIQNSIIWPSTKHWGSITVPKQLINNSVNYSEPGTTRTFIQNSIINTFADGGSIDNIGENLGGNIMQEPIPSM
;
A
#
# COMPACT_ATOMS: atom_id res chain seq x y z
N MET A 1 -58.69 -9.91 24.08
CA MET A 1 -60.15 -9.93 24.31
C MET A 1 -60.68 -8.53 23.98
N VAL A 2 -61.56 -8.41 22.97
CA VAL A 2 -62.44 -7.24 22.63
C VAL A 2 -61.76 -5.84 22.62
N TYR A 3 -61.41 -5.23 21.47
CA TYR A 3 -62.28 -4.44 20.54
C TYR A 3 -63.06 -3.30 21.26
N THR A 4 -63.37 -2.11 20.74
CA THR A 4 -63.52 -1.45 19.42
C THR A 4 -63.13 0.06 19.58
N LEU A 5 -62.98 0.98 18.61
CA LEU A 5 -63.18 1.06 17.14
C LEU A 5 -62.33 2.24 16.56
N LYS A 6 -62.57 2.63 15.31
CA LYS A 6 -62.34 3.97 14.71
C LYS A 6 -63.63 4.37 13.97
N PRO A 7 -63.79 5.65 13.54
CA PRO A 7 -63.60 5.96 12.12
C PRO A 7 -62.82 7.29 11.95
N LYS A 8 -61.98 7.57 10.94
CA LYS A 8 -61.97 7.30 9.49
C LYS A 8 -62.99 8.12 8.68
N ALA A 9 -62.51 9.18 8.05
CA ALA A 9 -63.12 9.82 6.86
C ALA A 9 -61.98 10.25 5.92
N THR A 10 -62.23 10.26 4.61
CA THR A 10 -61.19 10.29 3.57
C THR A 10 -61.78 10.89 2.30
N TYR A 11 -61.16 11.95 1.75
CA TYR A 11 -61.30 12.54 0.40
C TYR A 11 -62.71 12.77 -0.21
N LEU A 12 -62.89 13.94 -0.81
CA LEU A 12 -63.77 14.12 -1.98
C LEU A 12 -63.21 15.20 -2.92
N LEU A 13 -63.18 14.87 -4.22
CA LEU A 13 -62.85 15.75 -5.34
C LEU A 13 -64.14 16.36 -5.90
N SER A 14 -64.14 17.67 -6.21
CA SER A 14 -64.87 18.23 -7.37
C SER A 14 -64.62 19.74 -7.58
N THR A 15 -64.24 20.10 -8.80
CA THR A 15 -64.57 21.39 -9.43
C THR A 15 -65.84 21.16 -10.28
N PRO A 16 -66.70 22.17 -10.58
CA PRO A 16 -66.40 23.12 -11.67
C PRO A 16 -67.03 24.55 -11.61
N LEU A 17 -66.47 25.47 -12.42
CA LEU A 17 -67.11 26.56 -13.25
C LEU A 17 -68.33 27.36 -12.69
N GLN A 18 -68.35 28.70 -12.64
CA GLN A 18 -68.49 29.64 -13.78
C GLN A 18 -68.47 31.15 -13.38
N HIS A 19 -67.94 32.02 -14.28
CA HIS A 19 -68.25 33.44 -14.67
C HIS A 19 -68.79 34.50 -13.65
N TYR A 20 -68.62 35.84 -13.75
CA TYR A 20 -68.24 36.82 -14.80
C TYR A 20 -67.40 37.96 -14.13
N SER A 21 -66.23 38.44 -14.60
CA SER A 21 -65.83 39.20 -15.81
C SER A 21 -66.18 40.71 -15.84
N LEU A 22 -65.16 41.57 -15.92
CA LEU A 22 -65.12 42.98 -16.39
C LEU A 22 -63.61 43.39 -16.38
N PHE A 23 -62.95 44.02 -17.36
CA PHE A 23 -63.28 44.57 -18.68
C PHE A 23 -62.17 44.26 -19.71
N LEU A 24 -62.43 44.47 -21.01
CA LEU A 24 -61.44 44.43 -22.12
C LEU A 24 -60.43 45.62 -22.00
N THR A 25 -59.23 45.66 -22.62
CA THR A 25 -58.97 45.61 -24.08
C THR A 25 -57.50 45.40 -24.48
N THR A 26 -57.30 44.62 -25.56
CA THR A 26 -56.27 44.67 -26.63
C THR A 26 -54.74 44.51 -26.33
N PRO A 27 -53.97 43.89 -27.26
CA PRO A 27 -52.52 43.61 -27.11
C PRO A 27 -51.58 44.50 -27.99
N PHE A 28 -50.28 44.21 -27.88
CA PHE A 28 -49.10 44.54 -28.72
C PHE A 28 -48.16 45.70 -28.32
N GLU A 29 -46.88 45.30 -28.18
CA GLU A 29 -45.60 46.02 -28.32
C GLU A 29 -45.26 47.29 -27.50
N THR A 30 -44.27 47.16 -26.62
CA THR A 30 -42.91 47.74 -26.81
C THR A 30 -41.91 47.16 -25.78
N ALA A 31 -40.63 47.07 -26.15
CA ALA A 31 -39.59 46.48 -25.30
C ALA A 31 -38.83 47.53 -24.48
N MET A 32 -38.46 47.20 -23.23
CA MET A 32 -37.52 47.96 -22.39
C MET A 32 -36.63 47.01 -21.55
N LEU A 33 -35.40 47.44 -21.28
CA LEU A 33 -34.24 46.59 -20.94
C LEU A 33 -34.14 46.14 -19.44
N PRO A 34 -33.41 45.04 -19.12
CA PRO A 34 -33.28 44.52 -17.76
C PRO A 34 -32.27 45.26 -16.84
N ASN A 35 -32.50 45.14 -15.52
CA ASN A 35 -31.68 45.69 -14.44
C ASN A 35 -30.29 45.00 -14.30
N TYR A 36 -29.28 45.46 -15.06
CA TYR A 36 -27.90 44.96 -14.94
C TYR A 36 -27.02 45.72 -13.93
N THR A 37 -27.27 47.01 -13.71
CA THR A 37 -26.39 47.90 -12.90
C THR A 37 -26.33 47.50 -11.42
N THR A 38 -27.46 47.16 -10.80
CA THR A 38 -27.52 46.80 -9.37
C THR A 38 -26.83 45.46 -9.05
N LYS A 39 -26.81 44.52 -9.99
CA LYS A 39 -26.09 43.24 -9.84
C LYS A 39 -24.58 43.41 -9.98
N LEU A 40 -24.13 44.31 -10.86
CA LEU A 40 -22.72 44.57 -11.08
C LEU A 40 -22.03 45.17 -9.84
N LEU A 41 -22.70 46.10 -9.14
CA LEU A 41 -22.17 46.70 -7.90
C LEU A 41 -21.96 45.67 -6.77
N LEU A 42 -22.88 44.71 -6.60
CA LEU A 42 -22.77 43.67 -5.59
C LEU A 42 -21.63 42.67 -5.88
N VAL A 43 -21.39 42.34 -7.16
CA VAL A 43 -20.25 41.50 -7.57
C VAL A 43 -18.92 42.21 -7.30
N ILE A 44 -18.83 43.50 -7.62
CA ILE A 44 -17.62 44.31 -7.34
C ILE A 44 -17.35 44.37 -5.83
N LEU A 45 -18.38 44.59 -5.00
CA LEU A 45 -18.24 44.63 -3.54
C LEU A 45 -17.78 43.28 -2.96
N PHE A 46 -18.28 42.15 -3.47
CA PHE A 46 -17.82 40.81 -3.05
C PHE A 46 -16.38 40.52 -3.47
N SER A 47 -15.98 40.95 -4.67
CA SER A 47 -14.57 40.83 -5.11
C SER A 47 -13.60 41.70 -4.31
N ALA A 48 -14.04 42.86 -3.81
CA ALA A 48 -13.24 43.75 -2.97
C ALA A 48 -13.00 43.22 -1.55
N ILE A 49 -13.90 42.40 -1.01
CA ILE A 49 -13.78 41.80 0.34
C ILE A 49 -12.93 40.51 0.34
N SER A 50 -12.61 39.96 -0.85
CA SER A 50 -11.90 38.68 -0.99
C SER A 50 -10.37 38.78 -1.02
N GLN A 51 -9.79 39.95 -0.75
CA GLN A 51 -8.32 40.15 -0.68
C GLN A 51 -7.78 40.24 0.76
N THR A 52 -8.23 39.35 1.64
CA THR A 52 -7.39 38.93 2.76
C THR A 52 -6.29 38.00 2.25
N SER A 53 -5.30 38.60 1.60
CA SER A 53 -3.99 37.95 1.41
C SER A 53 -3.45 37.61 2.79
N PHE A 54 -3.67 36.38 3.25
CA PHE A 54 -2.89 35.80 4.34
C PHE A 54 -1.45 35.77 3.85
N SER A 55 -0.70 36.81 4.20
CA SER A 55 0.73 36.88 3.96
C SER A 55 1.34 35.67 4.65
N GLN A 56 1.73 34.67 3.86
CA GLN A 56 2.40 33.51 4.39
C GLN A 56 3.70 34.02 4.99
N ASN A 57 3.92 33.82 6.28
CA ASN A 57 5.12 34.29 6.94
C ASN A 57 6.30 33.48 6.36
N ILE A 58 7.12 34.09 5.51
CA ILE A 58 8.29 33.44 4.89
C ILE A 58 9.51 33.77 5.74
N ILE A 59 10.19 32.73 6.22
CA ILE A 59 11.48 32.82 6.91
C ILE A 59 12.55 32.29 5.96
N TYR A 60 13.49 33.16 5.59
CA TYR A 60 14.60 32.87 4.71
C TYR A 60 15.80 32.35 5.52
N VAL A 61 16.40 31.25 5.10
CA VAL A 61 17.41 30.51 5.89
C VAL A 61 18.62 30.16 5.02
N THR A 62 19.82 30.50 5.49
CA THR A 62 21.08 30.04 4.89
C THR A 62 21.92 29.33 5.95
N GLN A 63 22.84 28.45 5.54
CA GLN A 63 23.63 27.67 6.50
C GLN A 63 24.48 28.58 7.43
N SER A 64 25.05 29.66 6.89
CA SER A 64 25.83 30.66 7.64
C SER A 64 24.99 31.73 8.33
N GLY A 65 23.74 31.95 7.89
CA GLY A 65 23.00 33.19 8.11
C GLY A 65 23.55 34.36 7.28
N ALA A 66 22.86 35.49 7.31
CA ALA A 66 23.28 36.76 6.73
C ALA A 66 22.70 37.96 7.51
N GLY A 67 23.36 39.12 7.44
CA GLY A 67 22.86 40.39 7.99
C GLY A 67 22.46 40.29 9.47
N ASN A 68 21.25 40.74 9.79
CA ASN A 68 20.67 40.68 11.14
C ASN A 68 20.32 39.25 11.62
N MET A 69 20.35 38.25 10.73
CA MET A 69 19.95 36.87 10.98
C MET A 69 18.52 36.68 11.51
N ASP A 70 17.62 37.62 11.19
CA ASP A 70 16.19 37.59 11.59
C ASP A 70 15.32 36.74 10.63
N GLY A 71 15.83 36.39 9.46
CA GLY A 71 15.14 35.61 8.44
C GLY A 71 14.10 36.39 7.63
N SER A 72 14.08 37.72 7.69
CA SER A 72 13.10 38.58 6.99
C SER A 72 13.26 38.61 5.45
N ASN A 73 14.47 38.34 4.96
CA ASN A 73 14.83 38.25 3.54
C ASN A 73 16.21 37.56 3.42
N TRP A 74 16.67 37.27 2.20
CA TRP A 74 17.98 36.63 1.98
C TRP A 74 19.19 37.41 2.52
N THR A 75 19.17 38.76 2.47
CA THR A 75 20.24 39.61 3.02
C THR A 75 20.30 39.54 4.55
N ASN A 76 19.18 39.24 5.21
CA ASN A 76 19.06 39.05 6.67
C ASN A 76 18.79 37.58 7.06
N ALA A 77 19.18 36.62 6.22
CA ALA A 77 18.77 35.21 6.37
C ALA A 77 19.11 34.62 7.74
N LEU A 78 18.15 33.88 8.30
CA LEU A 78 18.31 33.13 9.54
C LEU A 78 19.47 32.14 9.41
N LYS A 79 20.33 32.08 10.43
CA LYS A 79 21.40 31.10 10.50
C LYS A 79 20.86 29.68 10.70
N GLY A 80 21.40 28.72 9.95
CA GLY A 80 20.99 27.32 10.00
C GLY A 80 20.97 26.69 11.40
N ASP A 81 21.90 27.08 12.29
CA ASP A 81 21.95 26.62 13.69
C ASP A 81 20.70 27.00 14.51
N HIS A 82 20.00 28.09 14.14
CA HIS A 82 18.79 28.56 14.81
C HIS A 82 17.51 27.96 14.20
N LEU A 83 17.60 27.26 13.07
CA LEU A 83 16.45 26.74 12.31
C LEU A 83 15.51 25.89 13.16
N ARG A 84 16.04 24.98 13.98
CA ARG A 84 15.24 24.13 14.89
C ARG A 84 14.38 24.97 15.84
N ASP A 85 14.99 25.93 16.52
CA ASP A 85 14.34 26.72 17.55
C ASP A 85 13.32 27.69 16.95
N THR A 86 13.59 28.19 15.74
CA THR A 86 12.63 29.01 14.98
C THR A 86 11.45 28.17 14.48
N ILE A 87 11.66 26.95 13.97
CA ILE A 87 10.55 26.03 13.59
C ILE A 87 9.66 25.74 14.81
N TRP A 88 10.25 25.45 15.98
CA TRP A 88 9.50 25.17 17.21
C TRP A 88 8.63 26.36 17.67
N LYS A 89 9.11 27.59 17.48
CA LYS A 89 8.44 28.84 17.92
C LYS A 89 7.57 29.49 16.84
N ALA A 90 7.69 29.08 15.58
CA ALA A 90 7.00 29.70 14.46
C ALA A 90 5.47 29.62 14.59
N PRO A 91 4.74 30.68 14.20
CA PRO A 91 3.29 30.66 14.14
C PRO A 91 2.80 29.72 13.04
N ALA A 92 1.54 29.29 13.14
CA ALA A 92 0.90 28.44 12.14
C ALA A 92 0.93 29.09 10.74
N ASN A 93 1.06 28.26 9.71
CA ASN A 93 1.18 28.63 8.29
C ASN A 93 2.49 29.36 7.93
N THR A 94 3.53 29.31 8.76
CA THR A 94 4.87 29.80 8.38
C THR A 94 5.50 28.89 7.32
N SER A 95 6.11 29.52 6.32
CA SER A 95 6.97 28.91 5.30
C SER A 95 8.44 29.15 5.64
N PHE A 96 9.28 28.13 5.52
CA PHE A 96 10.73 28.28 5.55
C PHE A 96 11.29 28.06 4.15
N TRP A 97 12.00 29.06 3.62
CA TRP A 97 12.73 28.96 2.37
C TRP A 97 14.21 28.76 2.71
N ILE A 98 14.71 27.56 2.46
CA ILE A 98 15.99 27.09 2.97
C ILE A 98 16.96 26.91 1.79
N ALA A 99 18.04 27.69 1.79
CA ALA A 99 19.05 27.65 0.75
C ALA A 99 19.83 26.33 0.73
N ALA A 100 20.59 26.10 -0.34
CA ALA A 100 21.56 25.02 -0.45
C ALA A 100 22.49 24.99 0.77
N GLY A 101 22.83 23.80 1.24
CA GLY A 101 23.64 23.60 2.44
C GLY A 101 23.21 22.40 3.27
N THR A 102 23.92 22.15 4.36
CA THR A 102 23.62 21.07 5.31
C THR A 102 23.17 21.62 6.65
N TYR A 103 21.97 21.23 7.06
CA TYR A 103 21.31 21.65 8.30
C TYR A 103 21.11 20.41 9.19
N LYS A 104 21.31 20.59 10.50
CA LYS A 104 21.19 19.53 11.50
C LYS A 104 20.24 19.98 12.61
N PRO A 105 19.48 19.09 13.26
CA PRO A 105 18.67 19.45 14.42
C PRO A 105 19.49 19.98 15.60
N HIS A 106 20.73 19.51 15.76
CA HIS A 106 21.69 20.02 16.75
C HIS A 106 23.13 19.75 16.28
N PRO A 107 24.13 20.55 16.68
CA PRO A 107 25.53 20.27 16.40
C PRO A 107 26.12 19.04 17.12
N THR A 108 25.41 18.43 18.09
CA THR A 108 25.90 17.29 18.91
C THR A 108 24.83 16.39 19.54
N SER A 109 23.54 16.76 19.53
CA SER A 109 22.51 16.06 20.31
C SER A 109 21.70 15.15 19.42
N LYS A 110 21.75 13.84 19.69
CA LYS A 110 20.96 12.83 18.97
C LYS A 110 19.45 12.93 19.20
N ASP A 111 19.04 13.44 20.35
CA ASP A 111 17.63 13.49 20.77
C ASP A 111 16.89 14.75 20.25
N SER A 112 17.62 15.62 19.53
CA SER A 112 17.06 16.80 18.86
C SER A 112 16.50 16.44 17.48
N SER A 113 15.33 17.01 17.15
CA SER A 113 14.69 16.93 15.83
C SER A 113 14.14 18.30 15.42
N PHE A 114 13.97 18.54 14.12
CA PHE A 114 13.14 19.63 13.60
C PHE A 114 11.68 19.30 13.93
N TYR A 115 11.14 19.89 14.99
CA TYR A 115 9.87 19.48 15.58
C TYR A 115 8.73 20.45 15.26
N VAL A 116 7.76 19.98 14.48
CA VAL A 116 6.51 20.69 14.16
C VAL A 116 5.37 20.09 14.99
N TYR A 117 4.81 20.89 15.89
CA TYR A 117 3.76 20.46 16.83
C TYR A 117 2.49 21.30 16.75
N ASN A 118 1.34 20.63 16.54
CA ASN A 118 0.00 21.19 16.63
C ASN A 118 -0.23 22.43 15.74
N ARG A 119 0.40 22.48 14.56
CA ARG A 119 0.26 23.54 13.55
C ARG A 119 0.78 23.11 12.18
N ARG A 120 0.36 23.81 11.14
CA ARG A 120 0.98 23.73 9.81
C ARG A 120 2.29 24.51 9.78
N ILE A 121 3.37 23.88 9.33
CA ILE A 121 4.61 24.53 8.89
C ILE A 121 4.99 23.94 7.53
N ASP A 122 5.35 24.80 6.60
CA ASP A 122 5.85 24.39 5.28
C ASP A 122 7.36 24.59 5.21
N LEU A 123 8.10 23.57 4.80
CA LEU A 123 9.54 23.60 4.58
C LEU A 123 9.83 23.42 3.09
N TYR A 124 10.63 24.32 2.51
CA TYR A 124 11.03 24.30 1.10
C TYR A 124 12.56 24.40 0.96
N GLY A 125 13.19 23.38 0.38
CA GLY A 125 14.60 23.36 -0.01
C GLY A 125 14.76 23.55 -1.52
N GLY A 126 15.97 23.80 -2.01
CA GLY A 126 16.27 24.04 -3.43
C GLY A 126 16.52 25.50 -3.84
N PHE A 127 16.84 26.38 -2.88
CA PHE A 127 17.13 27.80 -3.15
C PHE A 127 18.64 28.10 -3.21
N ALA A 128 19.08 28.97 -4.11
CA ALA A 128 20.41 29.56 -4.12
C ALA A 128 20.57 30.64 -3.04
N GLY A 129 19.47 31.24 -2.59
CA GLY A 129 19.47 32.34 -1.62
C GLY A 129 19.32 33.72 -2.28
N THR A 130 18.66 33.79 -3.43
CA THR A 130 18.41 35.04 -4.18
C THR A 130 16.98 35.14 -4.73
N GLU A 131 16.19 34.07 -4.60
CA GLU A 131 14.88 33.92 -5.20
C GLU A 131 13.80 34.80 -4.56
N THR A 132 12.92 35.33 -5.40
CA THR A 132 11.73 36.11 -5.03
C THR A 132 10.43 35.30 -5.17
N SER A 133 10.46 34.11 -5.77
CA SER A 133 9.32 33.20 -5.85
C SER A 133 9.71 31.73 -5.62
N ILE A 134 8.79 30.95 -5.04
CA ILE A 134 8.95 29.50 -4.82
C ILE A 134 9.20 28.68 -6.10
N SER A 135 8.81 29.23 -7.25
CA SER A 135 8.98 28.64 -8.59
C SER A 135 10.36 28.85 -9.20
N GLN A 136 11.21 29.71 -8.61
CA GLN A 136 12.59 29.93 -9.07
C GLN A 136 13.59 28.90 -8.51
N ARG A 137 13.14 28.00 -7.62
CA ARG A 137 13.97 26.94 -7.05
C ARG A 137 14.54 26.02 -8.12
N ASP A 138 15.83 25.71 -7.98
CA ASP A 138 16.51 24.62 -8.67
C ASP A 138 16.83 23.54 -7.64
N ILE A 139 15.90 22.60 -7.42
CA ILE A 139 16.03 21.56 -6.40
C ILE A 139 17.26 20.66 -6.65
N PRO A 140 17.57 20.20 -7.88
CA PRO A 140 18.80 19.47 -8.16
C PRO A 140 20.08 20.31 -8.06
N GLY A 141 20.07 21.56 -8.53
CA GLY A 141 21.25 22.44 -8.55
C GLY A 141 21.61 23.03 -7.19
N ASN A 142 20.63 23.26 -6.31
CA ASN A 142 20.79 23.88 -4.99
C ASN A 142 20.41 22.92 -3.85
N PRO A 143 21.11 21.79 -3.66
CA PRO A 143 20.68 20.74 -2.74
C PRO A 143 20.65 21.21 -1.27
N THR A 144 19.46 21.17 -0.68
CA THR A 144 19.24 21.42 0.75
C THR A 144 19.20 20.09 1.51
N VAL A 145 20.17 19.88 2.40
CA VAL A 145 20.36 18.62 3.13
C VAL A 145 19.92 18.76 4.59
N LEU A 146 19.01 17.89 5.04
CA LEU A 146 18.73 17.67 6.46
C LEU A 146 19.47 16.40 6.89
N SER A 147 20.53 16.56 7.69
CA SER A 147 21.42 15.44 8.06
C SER A 147 21.30 15.07 9.54
N GLY A 148 21.22 13.77 9.80
CA GLY A 148 21.28 13.17 11.13
C GLY A 148 22.70 12.94 11.65
N ALA A 149 23.75 13.20 10.86
CA ALA A 149 25.14 13.03 11.29
C ALA A 149 25.57 14.15 12.27
N VAL A 150 25.18 14.03 13.55
CA VAL A 150 25.40 15.07 14.57
C VAL A 150 26.82 15.13 15.12
N HIS A 151 27.72 14.19 14.81
CA HIS A 151 29.15 14.32 15.15
C HIS A 151 30.05 14.09 13.91
N PRO A 152 31.08 14.94 13.66
CA PRO A 152 31.91 14.82 12.46
C PRO A 152 32.93 13.68 12.49
N THR A 153 33.22 13.11 13.68
CA THR A 153 34.27 12.08 13.87
C THR A 153 33.83 10.85 14.66
N ASP A 154 32.56 10.76 15.06
CA ASP A 154 32.04 9.63 15.85
C ASP A 154 30.86 8.96 15.14
N SER A 155 31.10 7.75 14.64
CA SER A 155 30.10 6.91 13.95
C SER A 155 29.07 6.27 14.89
N ALA A 156 29.00 6.66 16.16
CA ALA A 156 27.93 6.30 17.08
C ALA A 156 26.94 7.45 17.36
N GLN A 157 27.24 8.69 16.91
CA GLN A 157 26.45 9.88 17.22
C GLN A 157 25.66 10.40 16.02
N TYR A 158 24.48 9.80 15.84
CA TYR A 158 23.48 10.21 14.85
C TYR A 158 22.15 10.57 15.53
N SER A 159 21.37 11.46 14.91
CA SER A 159 20.01 11.79 15.34
C SER A 159 19.10 10.57 15.35
N ASP A 160 18.31 10.44 16.42
CA ASP A 160 17.25 9.42 16.52
C ASP A 160 16.10 9.73 15.55
N VAL A 161 15.77 11.02 15.42
CA VAL A 161 14.79 11.56 14.47
C VAL A 161 15.31 12.87 13.88
N ILE A 162 15.33 13.03 12.55
CA ILE A 162 15.73 14.30 11.91
C ILE A 162 14.54 15.28 11.93
N ILE A 163 13.37 14.85 11.43
CA ILE A 163 12.14 15.66 11.40
C ILE A 163 11.02 14.93 12.13
N ARG A 164 10.32 15.61 13.04
CA ARG A 164 9.14 15.11 13.73
C ARG A 164 7.93 16.01 13.43
N TYR A 165 6.87 15.40 12.95
CA TYR A 165 5.54 16.00 12.83
C TYR A 165 4.60 15.34 13.85
N ASP A 166 3.84 16.15 14.58
CA ASP A 166 2.93 15.67 15.62
C ASP A 166 1.72 16.61 15.70
N ASN A 167 0.52 16.09 15.40
CA ASN A 167 -0.69 16.89 15.14
C ASN A 167 -0.47 18.01 14.10
N ALA A 168 0.38 17.79 13.09
CA ALA A 168 0.86 18.82 12.19
C ALA A 168 0.10 18.83 10.87
N ASP A 169 -1.19 19.18 10.94
CA ASP A 169 -2.08 19.04 9.79
C ASP A 169 -1.74 19.95 8.60
N SER A 170 -1.78 19.37 7.40
CA SER A 170 -1.53 20.01 6.12
C SER A 170 -0.12 20.62 5.93
N SER A 171 0.88 20.13 6.67
CA SER A 171 2.28 20.56 6.57
C SER A 171 2.97 20.05 5.30
N VAL A 172 3.94 20.81 4.79
CA VAL A 172 4.70 20.48 3.56
C VAL A 172 6.20 20.31 3.86
N LEU A 173 6.82 19.34 3.19
CA LEU A 173 8.27 19.12 3.15
C LEU A 173 8.68 18.88 1.69
N ASP A 174 9.30 19.85 1.03
CA ASP A 174 9.50 19.82 -0.43
C ASP A 174 10.92 20.25 -0.84
N GLY A 175 11.63 19.38 -1.56
CA GLY A 175 12.95 19.65 -2.13
C GLY A 175 14.14 19.41 -1.20
N PHE A 176 14.12 18.35 -0.37
CA PHE A 176 15.19 18.05 0.58
C PHE A 176 15.88 16.70 0.33
N VAL A 177 17.19 16.65 0.62
CA VAL A 177 17.90 15.39 0.87
C VAL A 177 17.92 15.12 2.37
N ILE A 178 17.25 14.06 2.81
CA ILE A 178 17.09 13.67 4.21
C ILE A 178 17.94 12.42 4.44
N ARG A 179 19.04 12.55 5.18
CA ARG A 179 20.06 11.49 5.23
C ARG A 179 20.76 11.32 6.56
N ASP A 180 21.39 10.16 6.71
CA ASP A 180 22.26 9.80 7.83
C ASP A 180 21.52 9.79 9.19
N ALA A 181 20.22 9.45 9.23
CA ALA A 181 19.52 9.14 10.48
C ALA A 181 19.83 7.69 10.91
N HIS A 182 20.66 7.48 11.94
CA HIS A 182 20.99 6.13 12.45
C HIS A 182 20.42 5.92 13.86
N GLY A 183 19.09 5.88 13.96
CA GLY A 183 18.36 5.68 15.21
C GLY A 183 16.96 5.15 14.94
N ARG A 184 15.91 5.86 15.37
CA ARG A 184 14.52 5.50 15.11
C ARG A 184 14.13 5.63 13.63
N THR A 185 14.11 6.83 13.08
CA THR A 185 13.64 7.10 11.71
C THR A 185 14.12 8.47 11.24
N ALA A 186 14.23 8.73 9.93
CA ALA A 186 14.60 10.06 9.47
C ALA A 186 13.43 11.05 9.61
N LEU A 187 12.21 10.59 9.29
CA LEU A 187 11.00 11.39 9.30
C LEU A 187 9.87 10.66 10.06
N LEU A 188 9.50 11.20 11.22
CA LEU A 188 8.45 10.66 12.08
C LEU A 188 7.16 11.49 11.96
N ASN A 189 6.01 10.83 11.78
CA ASN A 189 4.69 11.46 11.89
C ASN A 189 3.83 10.74 12.94
N GLN A 190 3.22 11.53 13.82
CA GLN A 190 2.42 11.07 14.96
C GLN A 190 1.14 11.90 15.13
N SER A 191 0.23 11.35 15.92
CA SER A 191 -0.95 12.05 16.43
C SER A 191 -1.17 11.69 17.91
N GLN A 192 -1.52 12.69 18.71
CA GLN A 192 -1.64 12.60 20.18
C GLN A 192 -2.90 11.86 20.65
N MET A 193 -3.02 11.66 21.97
CA MET A 193 -4.04 10.86 22.67
C MET A 193 -5.50 11.41 22.64
N TYR A 194 -6.01 11.85 21.49
CA TYR A 194 -7.45 12.07 21.28
C TYR A 194 -7.87 11.79 19.83
N GLU A 195 -9.07 11.23 19.64
CA GLU A 195 -9.50 10.66 18.35
C GLU A 195 -9.64 11.68 17.20
N THR A 196 -9.84 12.96 17.52
CA THR A 196 -9.96 14.05 16.53
C THR A 196 -8.61 14.61 16.07
N ALA A 197 -7.48 14.14 16.62
CA ALA A 197 -6.15 14.57 16.23
C ALA A 197 -5.87 14.24 14.74
N GLN A 198 -5.27 15.19 14.03
CA GLN A 198 -4.94 15.09 12.60
C GLN A 198 -3.48 15.48 12.36
N SER A 199 -2.75 14.68 11.59
CA SER A 199 -1.39 14.99 11.17
C SER A 199 -1.15 14.53 9.74
N ARG A 200 -1.61 15.34 8.77
CA ARG A 200 -1.44 15.12 7.33
C ARG A 200 -0.22 15.86 6.81
N VAL A 201 0.82 15.13 6.39
CA VAL A 201 2.08 15.70 5.91
C VAL A 201 2.29 15.35 4.43
N PHE A 202 2.58 16.36 3.62
CA PHE A 202 2.85 16.23 2.19
C PHE A 202 4.36 16.35 1.95
N VAL A 203 4.98 15.27 1.47
CA VAL A 203 6.42 15.21 1.18
C VAL A 203 6.60 15.14 -0.33
N ARG A 204 7.42 16.04 -0.90
CA ARG A 204 7.56 16.19 -2.35
C ARG A 204 9.01 16.33 -2.77
N ASN A 205 9.37 15.85 -3.96
CA ASN A 205 10.66 16.12 -4.61
C ASN A 205 11.87 15.86 -3.69
N SER A 206 11.78 14.86 -2.81
CA SER A 206 12.70 14.68 -1.69
C SER A 206 13.36 13.29 -1.72
N ILE A 207 14.60 13.22 -1.24
CA ILE A 207 15.44 12.03 -1.30
C ILE A 207 15.76 11.58 0.13
N PHE A 208 15.27 10.40 0.52
CA PHE A 208 15.65 9.69 1.73
C PHE A 208 16.83 8.78 1.42
N LYS A 209 18.03 9.11 1.91
CA LYS A 209 19.26 8.38 1.59
C LYS A 209 20.05 7.95 2.83
N ASN A 210 20.56 6.72 2.85
CA ASN A 210 21.47 6.21 3.90
C ASN A 210 20.92 6.36 5.34
N ASN A 211 19.59 6.32 5.50
CA ASN A 211 18.97 6.28 6.81
C ASN A 211 18.91 4.82 7.27
N LYS A 212 19.24 4.59 8.54
CA LYS A 212 19.38 3.25 9.13
C LYS A 212 18.55 3.20 10.39
N SER A 213 17.38 2.56 10.34
CA SER A 213 16.67 2.33 11.59
C SER A 213 17.36 1.21 12.39
N ILE A 214 17.65 1.46 13.66
CA ILE A 214 18.25 0.47 14.57
C ILE A 214 17.20 -0.44 15.23
N TYR A 215 15.92 -0.07 15.12
CA TYR A 215 14.81 -0.84 15.65
C TYR A 215 14.17 -1.68 14.54
N ASN A 216 13.92 -2.95 14.81
CA ASN A 216 13.27 -3.84 13.85
C ASN A 216 11.90 -3.29 13.42
N SER A 217 11.62 -3.38 12.12
CA SER A 217 10.36 -2.94 11.49
C SER A 217 10.05 -1.44 11.64
N GLN A 218 11.09 -0.60 11.57
CA GLN A 218 10.98 0.86 11.44
C GLN A 218 11.71 1.31 10.17
N ALA A 219 11.12 2.29 9.48
CA ALA A 219 11.54 2.69 8.14
C ALA A 219 12.10 4.13 8.11
N ALA A 220 12.74 4.53 7.00
CA ALA A 220 13.30 5.88 6.83
C ALA A 220 12.27 7.00 7.01
N ALA A 221 11.01 6.79 6.60
CA ALA A 221 9.87 7.61 6.98
C ALA A 221 8.75 6.77 7.61
N PHE A 222 8.22 7.18 8.76
CA PHE A 222 7.43 6.30 9.61
C PHE A 222 6.24 6.99 10.30
N ILE A 223 5.07 6.34 10.26
CA ILE A 223 3.85 6.76 10.97
C ILE A 223 3.71 5.93 12.25
N ASN A 224 3.66 6.60 13.41
CA ASN A 224 3.47 5.97 14.72
C ASN A 224 2.51 6.81 15.60
N PRO A 225 1.19 6.71 15.37
CA PRO A 225 0.20 7.46 16.13
C PRO A 225 -0.03 6.84 17.51
N MET A 226 -0.50 7.65 18.46
CA MET A 226 -0.98 7.18 19.76
C MET A 226 -2.51 7.05 19.72
N ALA A 227 -3.19 8.13 19.31
CA ALA A 227 -4.60 8.12 18.91
C ALA A 227 -4.81 9.01 17.68
N GLY A 228 -6.00 8.95 17.06
CA GLY A 228 -6.38 9.84 15.97
C GLY A 228 -5.82 9.44 14.61
N HIS A 229 -5.53 10.43 13.76
CA HIS A 229 -5.36 10.22 12.32
C HIS A 229 -4.05 10.84 11.80
N ALA A 230 -3.23 10.02 11.14
CA ALA A 230 -1.92 10.43 10.63
C ALA A 230 -1.71 9.96 9.18
N MET A 231 -1.22 10.86 8.32
CA MET A 231 -1.02 10.57 6.90
C MET A 231 0.32 11.10 6.40
N PHE A 232 1.01 10.31 5.58
CA PHE A 232 1.97 10.83 4.62
C PHE A 232 1.41 10.72 3.21
N HIS A 233 1.64 11.76 2.41
CA HIS A 233 1.55 11.71 0.96
C HIS A 233 2.93 12.04 0.38
N PHE A 234 3.62 11.03 -0.14
CA PHE A 234 4.87 11.18 -0.88
C PHE A 234 4.57 11.35 -2.36
N PHE A 235 5.14 12.37 -3.01
CA PHE A 235 5.02 12.60 -4.44
C PHE A 235 6.40 12.90 -5.05
N ASN A 236 6.80 12.13 -6.06
CA ASN A 236 8.11 12.28 -6.71
C ASN A 236 9.27 12.23 -5.68
N CYS A 237 9.27 11.21 -4.82
CA CYS A 237 10.27 11.01 -3.77
C CYS A 237 11.10 9.75 -3.99
N ASP A 238 12.36 9.80 -3.58
CA ASP A 238 13.31 8.71 -3.71
C ASP A 238 13.68 8.16 -2.33
N PHE A 239 13.66 6.84 -2.18
CA PHE A 239 14.16 6.13 -1.03
C PHE A 239 15.31 5.25 -1.51
N THR A 240 16.54 5.66 -1.22
CA THR A 240 17.76 5.03 -1.73
C THR A 240 18.67 4.56 -0.60
N GLU A 241 19.18 3.34 -0.67
CA GLU A 241 20.25 2.85 0.23
C GLU A 241 19.86 2.90 1.73
N ASN A 242 18.56 2.90 2.07
CA ASN A 242 18.10 2.90 3.46
C ASN A 242 18.10 1.48 4.04
N TYR A 243 18.37 1.36 5.34
CA TYR A 243 18.45 0.09 6.08
C TYR A 243 17.32 -0.04 7.09
N ASN A 244 16.74 -1.24 7.19
CA ASN A 244 15.53 -1.64 7.91
C ASN A 244 14.19 -1.08 7.37
N GLY A 245 14.21 -0.31 6.28
CA GLY A 245 13.02 0.02 5.49
C GLY A 245 12.98 1.44 4.93
N ALA A 246 12.08 1.70 3.98
CA ALA A 246 11.91 3.00 3.34
C ALA A 246 10.69 3.76 3.88
N VAL A 247 9.49 3.16 3.83
CA VAL A 247 8.25 3.73 4.38
C VAL A 247 7.53 2.73 5.29
N GLY A 248 6.85 3.20 6.33
CA GLY A 248 6.02 2.30 7.12
C GLY A 248 5.03 2.92 8.09
N ILE A 249 4.05 2.11 8.48
CA ILE A 249 3.05 2.40 9.51
C ILE A 249 3.22 1.39 10.64
N ARG A 250 3.22 1.84 11.88
CA ARG A 250 3.02 1.00 13.06
C ARG A 250 2.03 1.62 14.01
N HIS A 251 1.03 0.84 14.43
CA HIS A 251 0.13 1.24 15.51
C HIS A 251 0.69 0.82 16.86
N GLY A 252 0.47 1.64 17.88
CA GLY A 252 0.67 1.23 19.27
C GLY A 252 -0.32 0.14 19.70
N THR A 253 -0.11 -0.45 20.86
CA THR A 253 -1.01 -1.47 21.46
C THR A 253 -2.21 -0.85 22.21
N GLU A 254 -2.41 0.46 22.04
CA GLU A 254 -3.31 1.32 22.82
C GLU A 254 -4.78 1.24 22.34
N TYR A 255 -5.70 1.73 23.18
CA TYR A 255 -7.14 1.47 23.09
C TYR A 255 -7.93 2.40 22.14
N PHE A 256 -7.27 3.34 21.46
CA PHE A 256 -7.94 4.39 20.69
C PHE A 256 -8.08 4.06 19.21
N ALA A 257 -9.15 4.55 18.57
CA ALA A 257 -9.34 4.40 17.13
C ALA A 257 -8.30 5.20 16.35
N ASN A 258 -7.42 4.50 15.63
CA ASN A 258 -6.37 5.08 14.80
C ASN A 258 -6.66 4.86 13.31
N ARG A 259 -6.45 5.89 12.48
CA ARG A 259 -6.43 5.73 11.01
C ARG A 259 -5.11 6.25 10.47
N SER A 260 -4.35 5.38 9.83
CA SER A 260 -3.07 5.73 9.24
C SER A 260 -3.06 5.45 7.75
N THR A 261 -2.57 6.40 6.97
CA THR A 261 -2.49 6.25 5.51
C THR A 261 -1.11 6.69 5.00
N ILE A 262 -0.47 5.85 4.18
CA ILE A 262 0.63 6.29 3.32
C ILE A 262 0.15 6.23 1.88
N VAL A 263 0.16 7.38 1.21
CA VAL A 263 0.06 7.45 -0.25
C VAL A 263 1.46 7.72 -0.78
N ALA A 264 1.91 6.95 -1.75
CA ALA A 264 3.12 7.27 -2.53
C ALA A 264 2.76 7.29 -4.02
N ASP A 265 3.08 8.38 -4.70
CA ASP A 265 2.86 8.54 -6.12
C ASP A 265 4.16 8.88 -6.83
N SER A 266 4.47 8.14 -7.90
CA SER A 266 5.66 8.35 -8.74
C SER A 266 6.96 8.32 -7.92
N CYS A 267 7.03 7.45 -6.90
CA CYS A 267 8.16 7.33 -5.99
C CYS A 267 9.09 6.14 -6.35
N ARG A 268 10.38 6.28 -6.07
CA ARG A 268 11.41 5.28 -6.37
C ARG A 268 11.99 4.69 -5.08
N PHE A 269 12.10 3.38 -5.03
CA PHE A 269 12.60 2.63 -3.88
C PHE A 269 13.76 1.74 -4.35
N TYR A 270 15.00 2.25 -4.23
CA TYR A 270 16.19 1.58 -4.78
C TYR A 270 17.20 1.16 -3.72
N ASN A 271 17.73 -0.06 -3.86
CA ASN A 271 18.84 -0.59 -3.05
C ASN A 271 18.62 -0.50 -1.53
N ASN A 272 17.36 -0.47 -1.07
CA ASN A 272 17.06 -0.49 0.35
C ASN A 272 17.19 -1.92 0.90
N ILE A 273 17.59 -2.04 2.17
CA ILE A 273 17.83 -3.32 2.84
C ILE A 273 16.79 -3.49 3.96
N GLY A 274 16.15 -4.66 4.02
CA GLY A 274 15.05 -4.96 4.94
C GLY A 274 13.68 -4.71 4.32
N ASN A 275 12.65 -4.57 5.16
CA ASN A 275 11.28 -4.36 4.71
C ASN A 275 11.09 -2.94 4.14
N VAL A 276 11.19 -2.80 2.82
CA VAL A 276 11.06 -1.50 2.13
C VAL A 276 9.74 -0.81 2.49
N VAL A 277 8.64 -1.56 2.54
CA VAL A 277 7.32 -1.10 2.99
C VAL A 277 6.87 -1.95 4.18
N VAL A 278 6.63 -1.30 5.33
CA VAL A 278 6.17 -1.94 6.57
C VAL A 278 4.74 -1.54 6.90
N LEU A 279 3.89 -2.53 7.17
CA LEU A 279 2.53 -2.32 7.63
C LEU A 279 2.28 -3.14 8.90
N ASN A 280 2.54 -2.54 10.07
CA ASN A 280 2.34 -3.16 11.37
C ASN A 280 1.13 -2.49 12.06
N GLY A 281 -0.03 -2.59 11.40
CA GLY A 281 -1.26 -1.91 11.79
C GLY A 281 -2.26 -2.78 12.56
N ALA A 282 -3.12 -2.11 13.33
CA ALA A 282 -4.44 -2.58 13.71
C ALA A 282 -4.57 -3.81 14.63
N SER A 283 -3.82 -3.82 15.75
CA SER A 283 -3.87 -4.87 16.79
C SER A 283 -5.21 -5.03 17.54
N ARG A 284 -6.21 -4.18 17.29
CA ARG A 284 -7.52 -4.13 17.99
C ARG A 284 -8.60 -3.51 17.08
N THR A 285 -9.87 -3.70 17.46
CA THR A 285 -11.05 -3.06 16.86
C THR A 285 -10.90 -1.55 16.67
N ASN A 286 -11.49 -1.02 15.60
CA ASN A 286 -11.54 0.41 15.22
C ASN A 286 -10.24 1.04 14.70
N ASN A 287 -9.12 0.30 14.70
CA ASN A 287 -7.92 0.72 13.99
C ASN A 287 -8.02 0.40 12.49
N SER A 288 -7.47 1.27 11.64
CA SER A 288 -7.24 0.96 10.23
C SER A 288 -5.94 1.54 9.69
N ALA A 289 -5.29 0.79 8.80
CA ALA A 289 -4.03 1.20 8.18
C ALA A 289 -4.08 0.91 6.67
N SER A 290 -3.82 1.92 5.86
CA SER A 290 -3.81 1.82 4.40
C SER A 290 -2.47 2.25 3.83
N ILE A 291 -1.95 1.50 2.87
CA ILE A 291 -0.86 1.93 2.01
C ILE A 291 -1.35 1.87 0.57
N ASN A 292 -1.20 2.95 -0.18
CA ASN A 292 -1.57 3.04 -1.59
C ASN A 292 -0.35 3.55 -2.37
N LEU A 293 0.14 2.75 -3.32
CA LEU A 293 1.33 3.01 -4.12
C LEU A 293 0.92 3.10 -5.59
N ASN A 294 1.13 4.27 -6.21
CA ASN A 294 0.82 4.52 -7.62
C ASN A 294 2.09 4.86 -8.39
N ARG A 295 2.31 4.20 -9.54
CA ARG A 295 3.46 4.48 -10.43
C ARG A 295 4.83 4.39 -9.73
N CYS A 296 4.96 3.54 -8.71
CA CYS A 296 6.20 3.39 -7.94
C CYS A 296 7.14 2.33 -8.56
N GLU A 297 8.46 2.57 -8.46
CA GLU A 297 9.49 1.63 -8.93
C GLU A 297 10.27 1.05 -7.74
N PHE A 298 10.34 -0.28 -7.63
CA PHE A 298 11.10 -1.03 -6.63
C PHE A 298 12.22 -1.82 -7.32
N LYS A 299 13.47 -1.44 -7.11
CA LYS A 299 14.62 -2.03 -7.82
C LYS A 299 15.84 -2.25 -6.93
N GLY A 300 16.48 -3.42 -7.05
CA GLY A 300 17.72 -3.73 -6.33
C GLY A 300 17.58 -3.80 -4.81
N ASN A 301 16.37 -3.74 -4.25
CA ASN A 301 16.16 -3.87 -2.81
C ASN A 301 16.47 -5.30 -2.37
N SER A 302 16.91 -5.47 -1.12
CA SER A 302 17.17 -6.79 -0.55
C SER A 302 16.53 -6.99 0.82
N GLU A 303 16.10 -8.21 1.12
CA GLU A 303 15.56 -8.58 2.43
C GLU A 303 16.19 -9.91 2.85
N ILE A 304 16.71 -9.98 4.08
CA ILE A 304 17.51 -11.13 4.57
C ILE A 304 17.05 -11.73 5.90
N GLN A 305 16.04 -11.19 6.59
CA GLN A 305 15.66 -11.61 7.95
C GLN A 305 14.19 -12.01 8.11
N THR A 306 13.27 -11.31 7.45
CA THR A 306 11.83 -11.34 7.75
C THR A 306 10.96 -11.87 6.60
N GLY A 307 11.50 -11.89 5.38
CA GLY A 307 10.88 -12.44 4.20
C GLY A 307 10.71 -11.45 3.05
N ALA A 308 10.32 -10.19 3.31
CA ALA A 308 9.62 -9.41 2.27
C ALA A 308 9.92 -7.91 2.09
N ILE A 309 9.86 -7.48 0.83
CA ILE A 309 9.91 -6.06 0.41
C ILE A 309 8.70 -5.30 0.95
N ILE A 310 7.50 -5.90 0.85
CA ILE A 310 6.30 -5.41 1.52
C ILE A 310 5.89 -6.44 2.58
N MET A 311 6.09 -6.09 3.85
CA MET A 311 5.75 -6.95 4.99
C MET A 311 4.57 -6.38 5.78
N PHE A 312 3.57 -7.24 5.98
CA PHE A 312 2.55 -7.09 7.00
C PHE A 312 2.89 -7.99 8.19
N ALA A 313 2.83 -7.45 9.41
CA ALA A 313 2.89 -8.23 10.64
C ALA A 313 1.93 -7.60 11.66
N PRO A 314 0.66 -8.06 11.71
CA PRO A 314 -0.22 -7.65 12.78
C PRO A 314 0.36 -8.20 14.08
N ALA A 315 0.37 -7.37 15.13
CA ALA A 315 0.96 -7.75 16.41
C ALA A 315 0.18 -8.95 16.98
N ILE A 316 0.77 -10.15 16.86
CA ILE A 316 0.16 -11.40 17.33
C ILE A 316 0.14 -11.39 18.85
N TYR A 317 -0.91 -10.84 19.44
CA TYR A 317 -1.28 -11.13 20.82
C TYR A 317 -1.84 -12.56 20.87
N LEU A 318 -0.91 -13.51 20.99
CA LEU A 318 -1.19 -14.93 21.16
C LEU A 318 -2.20 -15.13 22.31
N GLY A 319 -3.44 -15.51 21.97
CA GLY A 319 -4.46 -15.91 22.94
C GLY A 319 -5.59 -14.91 23.24
N GLN A 320 -5.84 -13.89 22.41
CA GLN A 320 -7.01 -13.01 22.56
C GLN A 320 -7.87 -12.96 21.28
N THR A 321 -9.14 -13.33 21.39
CA THR A 321 -10.16 -13.21 20.32
C THR A 321 -10.69 -11.77 20.20
N VAL A 322 -9.79 -10.80 20.04
CA VAL A 322 -10.18 -9.42 19.70
C VAL A 322 -10.43 -9.35 18.19
N PRO A 323 -11.50 -8.72 17.69
CA PRO A 323 -11.60 -8.45 16.27
C PRO A 323 -10.44 -7.54 15.84
N GLU A 324 -9.68 -7.99 14.86
CA GLU A 324 -8.56 -7.26 14.26
C GLU A 324 -9.10 -6.04 13.47
N GLY A 325 -8.31 -4.98 13.32
CA GLY A 325 -8.74 -3.79 12.58
C GLY A 325 -8.35 -3.81 11.10
N VAL A 326 -8.99 -2.98 10.28
CA VAL A 326 -9.01 -3.10 8.81
C VAL A 326 -7.71 -2.65 8.17
N VAL A 327 -7.12 -3.48 7.30
CA VAL A 327 -5.86 -3.16 6.61
C VAL A 327 -6.04 -3.24 5.10
N SER A 328 -5.44 -2.29 4.37
CA SER A 328 -5.46 -2.25 2.91
C SER A 328 -4.07 -2.02 2.32
N LEU A 329 -3.69 -2.82 1.32
CA LEU A 329 -2.64 -2.44 0.37
C LEU A 329 -3.24 -2.35 -1.03
N GLU A 330 -3.02 -1.21 -1.67
CA GLU A 330 -3.38 -0.96 -3.06
C GLU A 330 -2.12 -0.60 -3.85
N LEU A 331 -1.90 -1.31 -4.96
CA LEU A 331 -0.79 -1.12 -5.88
C LEU A 331 -1.36 -0.86 -7.26
N ASP A 332 -1.05 0.30 -7.85
CA ASP A 332 -1.42 0.62 -9.23
C ASP A 332 -0.19 1.01 -10.05
N SER A 333 -0.05 0.40 -11.23
CA SER A 333 0.99 0.76 -12.20
C SER A 333 2.43 0.71 -11.65
N CYS A 334 2.68 -0.15 -10.66
CA CYS A 334 3.98 -0.28 -10.00
C CYS A 334 4.89 -1.33 -10.68
N TYR A 335 6.20 -1.11 -10.63
CA TYR A 335 7.22 -2.03 -11.15
C TYR A 335 8.10 -2.56 -10.01
N PHE A 336 8.35 -3.87 -10.00
CA PHE A 336 9.18 -4.57 -9.01
C PHE A 336 10.20 -5.43 -9.75
N GLY A 337 11.42 -4.90 -9.94
CA GLY A 337 12.45 -5.51 -10.77
C GLY A 337 13.77 -5.77 -10.08
N ASN A 338 14.38 -6.94 -10.27
CA ASN A 338 15.74 -7.24 -9.80
C ASN A 338 15.94 -7.04 -8.29
N ASN A 339 14.92 -7.30 -7.46
CA ASN A 339 15.06 -7.30 -6.01
C ASN A 339 15.42 -8.72 -5.52
N ASN A 340 16.10 -8.84 -4.37
CA ASN A 340 16.54 -10.11 -3.80
C ASN A 340 15.95 -10.32 -2.40
N VAL A 341 14.92 -11.15 -2.29
CA VAL A 341 14.20 -11.39 -1.03
C VAL A 341 14.58 -12.70 -0.37
N SER A 342 14.40 -12.80 0.94
CA SER A 342 14.57 -14.06 1.66
C SER A 342 13.32 -14.96 1.55
N ASN A 343 12.12 -14.42 1.29
CA ASN A 343 10.92 -15.23 1.12
C ASN A 343 9.95 -14.76 0.03
N THR A 344 9.50 -13.50 0.03
CA THR A 344 8.46 -13.05 -0.91
C THR A 344 8.49 -11.55 -1.20
N VAL A 345 8.02 -11.10 -2.36
CA VAL A 345 7.90 -9.65 -2.60
C VAL A 345 6.78 -9.04 -1.72
N TYR A 346 5.70 -9.78 -1.49
CA TYR A 346 4.57 -9.34 -0.65
C TYR A 346 4.16 -10.43 0.34
N TYR A 347 4.16 -10.11 1.63
CA TYR A 347 3.76 -11.02 2.70
C TYR A 347 2.58 -10.47 3.49
N PHE A 348 1.44 -11.16 3.45
CA PHE A 348 0.23 -10.83 4.22
C PHE A 348 -0.25 -11.98 5.12
N PRO A 349 0.27 -12.09 6.36
CA PRO A 349 -0.27 -12.99 7.37
C PRO A 349 -1.40 -12.34 8.17
N ASN A 350 -2.50 -13.06 8.38
CA ASN A 350 -3.55 -12.74 9.37
C ASN A 350 -4.31 -11.42 9.06
N MET A 351 -4.95 -11.35 7.89
CA MET A 351 -5.81 -10.21 7.52
C MET A 351 -7.15 -10.22 8.28
N ALA A 352 -7.53 -9.05 8.80
CA ALA A 352 -8.77 -8.79 9.52
C ALA A 352 -10.01 -8.73 8.61
N ASP A 353 -11.20 -8.83 9.22
CA ASP A 353 -12.49 -8.61 8.54
C ASP A 353 -12.47 -7.33 7.67
N SER A 354 -12.89 -7.43 6.40
CA SER A 354 -12.91 -6.35 5.40
C SER A 354 -11.55 -5.82 4.90
N SER A 355 -10.44 -6.46 5.28
CA SER A 355 -9.11 -6.09 4.74
C SER A 355 -9.02 -6.41 3.24
N ARG A 356 -8.21 -5.63 2.50
CA ARG A 356 -8.12 -5.69 1.03
C ARG A 356 -6.69 -5.72 0.53
N PHE A 357 -6.41 -6.63 -0.39
CA PHE A 357 -5.27 -6.53 -1.31
C PHE A 357 -5.77 -6.24 -2.73
N LEU A 358 -5.24 -5.18 -3.34
CA LEU A 358 -5.42 -4.85 -4.76
C LEU A 358 -4.05 -4.65 -5.41
N MET A 359 -3.82 -5.37 -6.49
CA MET A 359 -2.73 -5.13 -7.43
C MET A 359 -3.33 -4.93 -8.82
N ASN A 360 -3.09 -3.77 -9.44
CA ASN A 360 -3.57 -3.45 -10.78
C ASN A 360 -2.42 -2.94 -11.65
N ASN A 361 -2.39 -3.38 -12.91
CA ASN A 361 -1.44 -2.89 -13.94
C ASN A 361 0.05 -2.98 -13.51
N CYS A 362 0.38 -3.90 -12.60
CA CYS A 362 1.73 -4.02 -12.04
C CYS A 362 2.62 -4.94 -12.87
N VAL A 363 3.93 -4.78 -12.72
CA VAL A 363 4.94 -5.66 -13.32
C VAL A 363 5.90 -6.14 -12.25
N ILE A 364 6.02 -7.46 -12.09
CA ILE A 364 6.98 -8.14 -11.24
C ILE A 364 7.94 -8.87 -12.18
N ASP A 365 9.23 -8.54 -12.16
CA ASP A 365 10.20 -9.06 -13.12
C ASP A 365 11.54 -9.41 -12.46
N SER A 366 12.08 -10.59 -12.79
CA SER A 366 13.48 -10.94 -12.50
C SER A 366 13.88 -10.77 -11.02
N ASN A 367 12.95 -10.99 -10.08
CA ASN A 367 13.25 -10.95 -8.65
C ASN A 367 13.82 -12.31 -8.21
N GLY A 368 14.89 -12.28 -7.40
CA GLY A 368 15.56 -13.47 -6.86
C GLY A 368 15.12 -13.77 -5.43
N TYR A 369 15.25 -15.03 -5.01
CA TYR A 369 14.83 -15.52 -3.70
C TYR A 369 15.94 -16.39 -3.09
N SER A 370 16.33 -16.11 -1.84
CA SER A 370 17.66 -16.51 -1.33
C SER A 370 17.70 -17.32 -0.03
N ASN A 371 16.57 -17.66 0.62
CA ASN A 371 16.61 -18.37 1.92
C ASN A 371 15.85 -19.72 1.92
N PRO A 372 16.47 -20.82 2.37
CA PRO A 372 15.81 -22.11 2.60
C PRO A 372 15.30 -22.32 4.04
N SER A 373 15.47 -21.37 4.96
CA SER A 373 15.52 -21.64 6.41
C SER A 373 14.32 -21.19 7.26
N LEU A 374 13.23 -20.67 6.66
CA LEU A 374 12.11 -20.12 7.44
C LEU A 374 11.14 -21.23 7.93
N PRO A 375 10.67 -21.22 9.21
CA PRO A 375 9.89 -22.33 9.77
C PRO A 375 8.45 -22.51 9.25
N TYR A 376 7.97 -21.64 8.34
CA TYR A 376 6.54 -21.53 7.99
C TYR A 376 6.26 -21.77 6.50
N GLY A 377 6.39 -23.02 6.05
CA GLY A 377 5.48 -23.70 5.12
C GLY A 377 5.32 -23.22 3.66
N HIS A 378 5.78 -22.03 3.29
CA HIS A 378 5.65 -21.47 1.94
C HIS A 378 6.95 -20.77 1.57
N GLY A 379 7.67 -21.32 0.59
CA GLY A 379 9.01 -20.84 0.23
C GLY A 379 9.00 -19.91 -0.98
N ASN A 380 9.87 -18.90 -0.94
CA ASN A 380 10.45 -18.25 -2.12
C ASN A 380 9.43 -17.92 -3.23
N THR A 381 8.48 -17.02 -2.94
CA THR A 381 7.24 -16.81 -3.70
C THR A 381 7.06 -15.35 -4.11
N ALA A 382 6.61 -15.04 -5.34
CA ALA A 382 6.40 -13.63 -5.73
C ALA A 382 5.30 -12.93 -4.91
N ILE A 383 4.14 -13.57 -4.73
CA ILE A 383 3.00 -13.03 -3.97
C ILE A 383 2.50 -14.07 -2.95
N VAL A 384 2.55 -13.77 -1.65
CA VAL A 384 2.03 -14.62 -0.58
C VAL A 384 0.85 -13.96 0.14
N MET A 385 -0.33 -14.58 0.04
CA MET A 385 -1.56 -14.18 0.72
C MET A 385 -1.97 -15.27 1.71
N ILE A 386 -1.90 -15.01 3.02
CA ILE A 386 -2.22 -15.98 4.09
C ILE A 386 -3.33 -15.43 5.00
N GLY A 387 -4.56 -15.88 4.77
CA GLY A 387 -5.68 -15.59 5.65
C GLY A 387 -5.69 -16.49 6.89
N ARG A 388 -5.82 -15.92 8.09
CA ARG A 388 -6.10 -16.71 9.31
C ARG A 388 -7.57 -16.74 9.64
N THR A 389 -8.13 -15.62 10.09
CA THR A 389 -9.37 -15.67 10.86
C THR A 389 -10.64 -15.67 10.01
N ARG A 390 -10.82 -14.73 9.06
CA ARG A 390 -12.13 -14.48 8.42
C ARG A 390 -12.05 -14.01 6.96
N THR A 391 -13.13 -13.44 6.41
CA THR A 391 -13.39 -13.32 4.97
C THR A 391 -12.63 -12.20 4.25
N ASN A 392 -11.83 -12.55 3.24
CA ASN A 392 -11.08 -11.60 2.42
C ASN A 392 -11.50 -11.61 0.94
N LYS A 393 -11.30 -10.47 0.26
CA LYS A 393 -11.37 -10.36 -1.20
C LYS A 393 -10.07 -9.76 -1.75
N ASN A 394 -9.29 -10.59 -2.44
CA ASN A 394 -8.01 -10.21 -3.02
C ASN A 394 -8.15 -10.04 -4.54
N TYR A 395 -7.52 -9.03 -5.12
CA TYR A 395 -7.64 -8.69 -6.53
C TYR A 395 -6.27 -8.50 -7.17
N ILE A 396 -6.01 -9.23 -8.26
CA ILE A 396 -4.80 -9.10 -9.09
C ILE A 396 -5.27 -8.94 -10.52
N LEU A 397 -5.06 -7.74 -11.07
CA LEU A 397 -5.68 -7.27 -12.31
C LEU A 397 -4.58 -6.78 -13.27
N ASN A 398 -4.67 -7.16 -14.55
CA ASN A 398 -3.85 -6.59 -15.64
C ASN A 398 -2.32 -6.68 -15.39
N THR A 399 -1.88 -7.63 -14.57
CA THR A 399 -0.51 -7.69 -14.02
C THR A 399 0.36 -8.67 -14.82
N ARG A 400 1.67 -8.39 -14.90
CA ARG A 400 2.66 -9.30 -15.50
C ARG A 400 3.66 -9.77 -14.44
N ILE A 401 3.91 -11.07 -14.41
CA ILE A 401 4.88 -11.72 -13.52
C ILE A 401 5.85 -12.49 -14.42
N ASN A 402 7.05 -11.95 -14.58
CA ASN A 402 8.09 -12.44 -15.49
C ASN A 402 9.31 -12.95 -14.70
N ASN A 403 9.96 -14.00 -15.21
CA ASN A 403 11.37 -14.37 -14.92
C ASN A 403 11.79 -14.47 -13.44
N SER A 404 10.84 -14.54 -12.51
CA SER A 404 11.10 -14.50 -11.08
C SER A 404 11.42 -15.91 -10.59
N SER A 405 12.55 -16.08 -9.89
CA SER A 405 13.27 -17.36 -9.82
C SER A 405 13.54 -17.83 -8.37
N SER A 406 12.71 -18.75 -7.87
CA SER A 406 12.84 -19.22 -6.48
C SER A 406 14.08 -20.07 -6.23
N TYR A 407 14.62 -20.06 -5.01
CA TYR A 407 15.45 -21.17 -4.55
C TYR A 407 14.57 -22.44 -4.46
N TYR A 408 15.10 -23.56 -4.98
CA TYR A 408 14.40 -24.84 -5.06
C TYR A 408 14.23 -25.48 -3.68
N HIS A 409 12.98 -25.59 -3.21
CA HIS A 409 12.62 -26.43 -2.07
C HIS A 409 11.68 -27.54 -2.56
N PRO A 410 12.01 -28.84 -2.40
CA PRO A 410 11.31 -29.95 -3.05
C PRO A 410 9.84 -30.15 -2.63
N ALA A 411 9.33 -29.38 -1.67
CA ALA A 411 7.93 -29.42 -1.24
C ALA A 411 7.12 -28.13 -1.48
N GLN A 412 7.73 -26.93 -1.57
CA GLN A 412 7.00 -25.68 -1.20
C GLN A 412 7.33 -24.38 -2.00
N SER A 413 8.11 -24.40 -3.08
CA SER A 413 8.36 -23.18 -3.89
C SER A 413 7.21 -22.91 -4.90
N THR A 414 6.55 -21.75 -4.82
CA THR A 414 5.44 -21.36 -5.72
C THR A 414 5.53 -19.90 -6.19
N THR A 415 5.06 -19.53 -7.40
CA THR A 415 5.09 -18.11 -7.82
C THR A 415 4.07 -17.27 -7.07
N MET A 416 2.91 -17.85 -6.76
CA MET A 416 1.86 -17.27 -5.95
C MET A 416 1.37 -18.29 -4.94
N ALA A 417 1.28 -17.89 -3.67
CA ALA A 417 0.70 -18.68 -2.59
C ALA A 417 -0.59 -18.01 -2.12
N ILE A 418 -1.68 -18.77 -2.12
CA ILE A 418 -3.00 -18.37 -1.66
C ILE A 418 -3.39 -19.37 -0.57
N THR A 419 -3.14 -19.04 0.68
CA THR A 419 -3.29 -19.96 1.80
C THR A 419 -4.30 -19.44 2.82
N GLY A 420 -4.97 -20.33 3.56
CA GLY A 420 -5.52 -19.93 4.84
C GLY A 420 -5.74 -21.05 5.85
N GLN A 421 -5.54 -20.73 7.13
CA GLN A 421 -5.28 -21.72 8.19
C GLN A 421 -6.50 -22.08 9.08
N ASP A 422 -7.38 -21.12 9.38
CA ASP A 422 -8.51 -21.32 10.30
C ASP A 422 -9.88 -21.28 9.57
N PRO A 423 -11.01 -21.67 10.19
CA PRO A 423 -12.33 -21.61 9.58
C PRO A 423 -12.74 -20.19 9.16
N GLY A 424 -13.08 -19.99 7.89
CA GLY A 424 -13.46 -18.71 7.30
C GLY A 424 -13.86 -18.87 5.82
N SER A 425 -14.06 -17.77 5.07
CA SER A 425 -14.31 -17.86 3.62
C SER A 425 -13.65 -16.76 2.79
N ASP A 426 -12.64 -17.09 1.99
CA ASP A 426 -11.93 -16.13 1.13
C ASP A 426 -12.28 -16.25 -0.36
N SER A 427 -12.05 -15.18 -1.11
CA SER A 427 -12.02 -15.20 -2.57
C SER A 427 -10.86 -14.41 -3.14
N THR A 428 -10.09 -15.02 -4.03
CA THR A 428 -9.03 -14.34 -4.80
C THR A 428 -9.39 -14.28 -6.28
N PHE A 429 -9.27 -13.10 -6.86
CA PHE A 429 -9.66 -12.78 -8.22
C PHE A 429 -8.41 -12.41 -9.04
N ILE A 430 -8.13 -13.18 -10.09
CA ILE A 430 -6.96 -13.05 -10.96
C ILE A 430 -7.48 -12.81 -12.39
N TYR A 431 -7.44 -11.56 -12.85
CA TYR A 431 -8.00 -11.14 -14.13
C TYR A 431 -6.93 -10.54 -15.04
N ASN A 432 -6.86 -11.00 -16.30
CA ASN A 432 -5.93 -10.49 -17.31
C ASN A 432 -4.45 -10.55 -16.86
N VAL A 433 -4.05 -11.62 -16.14
CA VAL A 433 -2.69 -11.75 -15.59
C VAL A 433 -1.84 -12.67 -16.47
N LEU A 434 -0.60 -12.25 -16.73
CA LEU A 434 0.42 -13.07 -17.41
C LEU A 434 1.46 -13.55 -16.39
N PHE A 435 1.59 -14.86 -16.24
CA PHE A 435 2.73 -15.52 -15.60
C PHE A 435 3.62 -16.07 -16.71
N ASN A 436 4.86 -15.60 -16.82
CA ASN A 436 5.75 -15.89 -17.94
C ASN A 436 7.13 -16.29 -17.44
N ASN A 437 7.52 -17.53 -17.70
CA ASN A 437 8.86 -18.08 -17.40
C ASN A 437 9.31 -17.89 -15.94
N CYS A 438 8.41 -18.11 -14.98
CA CYS A 438 8.77 -18.14 -13.56
C CYS A 438 9.59 -19.41 -13.24
N GLN A 439 10.90 -19.23 -13.04
CA GLN A 439 11.90 -20.31 -12.99
C GLN A 439 12.00 -20.98 -11.61
N ASN A 440 12.47 -22.23 -11.58
CA ASN A 440 12.80 -23.00 -10.37
C ASN A 440 11.66 -23.21 -9.35
N MET A 441 10.43 -22.86 -9.71
CA MET A 441 9.22 -23.04 -8.93
C MET A 441 8.63 -24.43 -9.14
N ASN A 442 8.18 -25.08 -8.06
CA ASN A 442 7.37 -26.31 -8.17
C ASN A 442 5.96 -26.02 -8.68
N THR A 443 5.42 -24.82 -8.39
CA THR A 443 4.05 -24.40 -8.77
C THR A 443 4.02 -22.93 -9.27
N ASN A 444 3.17 -22.57 -10.25
CA ASN A 444 2.92 -21.14 -10.53
C ASN A 444 1.90 -20.57 -9.53
N ILE A 445 0.73 -21.20 -9.38
CA ILE A 445 -0.29 -20.80 -8.39
C ILE A 445 -0.59 -21.97 -7.46
N ALA A 446 -0.27 -21.81 -6.18
CA ALA A 446 -0.65 -22.75 -5.13
C ALA A 446 -1.80 -22.17 -4.29
N HIS A 447 -2.92 -22.88 -4.25
CA HIS A 447 -4.10 -22.58 -3.46
C HIS A 447 -4.29 -23.68 -2.42
N GLN A 448 -4.22 -23.33 -1.15
CA GLN A 448 -4.27 -24.28 -0.03
C GLN A 448 -5.19 -23.77 1.08
N ALA A 449 -6.19 -24.55 1.50
CA ALA A 449 -7.02 -24.20 2.65
C ALA A 449 -7.00 -25.31 3.70
N PHE A 450 -6.93 -24.92 4.96
CA PHE A 450 -6.85 -25.84 6.09
C PHE A 450 -8.14 -25.83 6.92
N ASN A 451 -8.42 -26.92 7.62
CA ASN A 451 -9.24 -26.98 8.84
C ASN A 451 -10.58 -26.21 8.79
N GLY A 452 -11.53 -26.67 7.96
CA GLY A 452 -12.87 -26.08 7.88
C GLY A 452 -12.99 -24.78 7.07
N ARG A 453 -11.87 -24.23 6.57
CA ARG A 453 -11.88 -23.02 5.73
C ARG A 453 -12.51 -23.28 4.37
N LYS A 454 -13.33 -22.33 3.90
CA LYS A 454 -13.84 -22.26 2.53
C LYS A 454 -12.97 -21.28 1.73
N SER A 455 -12.62 -21.58 0.49
CA SER A 455 -11.81 -20.65 -0.30
C SER A 455 -12.03 -20.84 -1.80
N ALA A 456 -12.15 -19.73 -2.53
CA ALA A 456 -12.31 -19.72 -3.98
C ALA A 456 -11.20 -18.91 -4.67
N VAL A 457 -10.69 -19.42 -5.78
CA VAL A 457 -9.83 -18.68 -6.70
C VAL A 457 -10.48 -18.61 -8.07
N TYR A 458 -10.51 -17.42 -8.67
CA TYR A 458 -11.04 -17.16 -10.00
C TYR A 458 -9.90 -16.69 -10.90
N LEU A 459 -9.45 -17.56 -11.80
CA LEU A 459 -8.42 -17.29 -12.81
C LEU A 459 -9.11 -17.08 -14.16
N VAL A 460 -9.12 -15.83 -14.64
CA VAL A 460 -9.91 -15.45 -15.82
C VAL A 460 -9.09 -14.59 -16.79
N ASN A 461 -9.26 -14.84 -18.10
CA ASN A 461 -8.52 -14.16 -19.18
C ASN A 461 -6.99 -14.15 -18.98
N SER A 462 -6.46 -15.14 -18.27
CA SER A 462 -5.08 -15.13 -17.77
C SER A 462 -4.24 -16.18 -18.47
N THR A 463 -2.94 -15.93 -18.61
CA THR A 463 -2.00 -16.86 -19.26
C THR A 463 -0.94 -17.27 -18.27
N LEU A 464 -0.80 -18.59 -18.05
CA LEU A 464 0.35 -19.18 -17.40
C LEU A 464 1.17 -19.85 -18.49
N PHE A 465 2.33 -19.28 -18.80
CA PHE A 465 3.28 -19.79 -19.79
C PHE A 465 4.64 -20.06 -19.13
N LYS A 466 5.24 -21.19 -19.48
CA LYS A 466 6.55 -21.58 -18.95
C LYS A 466 7.40 -22.29 -20.01
N ASN A 467 8.41 -21.59 -20.50
CA ASN A 467 9.46 -22.11 -21.36
C ASN A 467 10.69 -22.50 -20.52
N GLU A 468 10.83 -23.76 -20.14
CA GLU A 468 11.92 -24.22 -19.28
C GLU A 468 12.49 -25.58 -19.72
N THR A 469 13.79 -25.64 -19.96
CA THR A 469 14.53 -26.84 -20.39
C THR A 469 14.99 -27.74 -19.23
N SER A 470 14.52 -27.46 -18.01
CA SER A 470 14.89 -28.22 -16.81
C SER A 470 14.48 -29.69 -16.91
N THR A 471 15.38 -30.59 -16.52
CA THR A 471 15.15 -32.04 -16.46
C THR A 471 14.56 -32.50 -15.11
N GLN A 472 14.31 -31.57 -14.18
CA GLN A 472 13.83 -31.88 -12.83
C GLN A 472 12.35 -32.34 -12.84
N ARG A 473 12.05 -33.41 -12.09
CA ARG A 473 10.72 -34.01 -12.01
C ARG A 473 9.93 -33.40 -10.83
N GLY A 474 8.60 -33.26 -10.98
CA GLY A 474 7.69 -32.93 -9.87
C GLY A 474 6.87 -31.64 -10.00
N TRP A 475 6.94 -30.94 -11.13
CA TRP A 475 6.36 -29.59 -11.28
C TRP A 475 4.87 -29.60 -11.67
N ARG A 476 4.16 -28.54 -11.26
CA ARG A 476 2.72 -28.27 -11.43
C ARG A 476 2.55 -26.82 -11.94
N MET A 477 1.55 -26.47 -12.74
CA MET A 477 1.26 -25.04 -13.01
C MET A 477 0.27 -24.48 -12.00
N ILE A 478 -0.77 -25.25 -11.70
CA ILE A 478 -1.74 -24.92 -10.65
C ILE A 478 -1.80 -26.08 -9.65
N LEU A 479 -1.84 -25.71 -8.37
CA LEU A 479 -2.13 -26.60 -7.26
C LEU A 479 -3.35 -26.08 -6.49
N ASN A 480 -4.29 -26.96 -6.19
CA ASN A 480 -5.48 -26.69 -5.39
C ASN A 480 -5.64 -27.83 -4.38
N GLU A 481 -5.51 -27.55 -3.09
CA GLU A 481 -5.49 -28.55 -2.00
C GLU A 481 -6.34 -28.11 -0.79
N GLY A 482 -7.25 -28.97 -0.36
CA GLY A 482 -7.89 -28.91 0.96
C GLY A 482 -7.17 -29.84 1.94
N ILE A 483 -6.65 -29.29 3.03
CA ILE A 483 -5.84 -29.99 4.04
C ILE A 483 -6.64 -30.07 5.35
N ASN A 484 -6.79 -31.27 5.92
CA ASN A 484 -7.53 -31.47 7.17
C ASN A 484 -6.59 -32.04 8.24
N THR A 485 -6.20 -31.21 9.22
CA THR A 485 -5.36 -31.61 10.36
C THR A 485 -6.11 -31.65 11.69
N THR A 486 -7.26 -30.98 11.80
CA THR A 486 -8.04 -30.85 13.06
C THR A 486 -9.38 -31.61 13.05
N GLY A 487 -9.76 -32.21 11.92
CA GLY A 487 -11.00 -32.94 11.73
C GLY A 487 -12.16 -32.15 11.13
N THR A 488 -11.95 -30.87 10.82
CA THR A 488 -12.91 -30.01 10.12
C THR A 488 -12.56 -29.91 8.63
N GLY A 489 -13.51 -30.28 7.76
CA GLY A 489 -13.27 -30.39 6.31
C GLY A 489 -13.08 -29.04 5.62
N ALA A 490 -11.89 -28.78 5.07
CA ALA A 490 -11.64 -27.61 4.23
C ALA A 490 -12.34 -27.72 2.87
N VAL A 491 -12.80 -26.59 2.31
CA VAL A 491 -13.46 -26.50 0.99
C VAL A 491 -12.66 -25.58 0.08
N THR A 492 -12.13 -26.09 -1.03
CA THR A 492 -11.36 -25.31 -2.01
C THR A 492 -11.93 -25.44 -3.43
N HIS A 493 -12.32 -24.30 -4.02
CA HIS A 493 -12.77 -24.21 -5.40
C HIS A 493 -11.81 -23.36 -6.24
N PHE A 494 -11.42 -23.86 -7.40
CA PHE A 494 -10.58 -23.12 -8.35
C PHE A 494 -11.30 -23.04 -9.71
N TYR A 495 -11.60 -21.84 -10.17
CA TYR A 495 -12.31 -21.59 -11.44
C TYR A 495 -11.32 -21.06 -12.48
N ILE A 496 -11.24 -21.73 -13.62
CA ILE A 496 -10.36 -21.37 -14.75
C ILE A 496 -11.27 -21.04 -15.95
N GLN A 497 -11.27 -19.78 -16.38
CA GLN A 497 -12.14 -19.30 -17.45
C GLN A 497 -11.37 -18.48 -18.50
N ASN A 498 -11.64 -18.67 -19.79
CA ASN A 498 -11.01 -17.91 -20.88
C ASN A 498 -9.46 -17.83 -20.81
N SER A 499 -8.82 -18.83 -20.19
CA SER A 499 -7.42 -18.76 -19.78
C SER A 499 -6.55 -19.76 -20.54
N ILE A 500 -5.23 -19.51 -20.59
CA ILE A 500 -4.26 -20.36 -21.27
C ILE A 500 -3.28 -20.90 -20.23
N ILE A 501 -3.10 -22.22 -20.20
CA ILE A 501 -2.18 -22.92 -19.29
C ILE A 501 -1.26 -23.77 -20.17
N TRP A 502 -0.03 -23.30 -20.36
CA TRP A 502 0.91 -23.83 -21.35
C TRP A 502 2.32 -24.04 -20.78
N PRO A 503 2.67 -25.29 -20.41
CA PRO A 503 4.04 -25.68 -20.16
C PRO A 503 4.73 -26.10 -21.47
N SER A 504 6.05 -25.89 -21.57
CA SER A 504 6.82 -26.28 -22.76
C SER A 504 7.54 -27.63 -22.67
N THR A 505 7.56 -28.29 -21.50
CA THR A 505 8.36 -29.50 -21.27
C THR A 505 7.69 -30.49 -20.31
N LYS A 506 8.29 -31.68 -20.17
CA LYS A 506 7.76 -32.83 -19.40
C LYS A 506 7.58 -32.48 -17.91
N HIS A 507 6.35 -32.62 -17.41
CA HIS A 507 5.98 -32.33 -16.01
C HIS A 507 5.13 -33.47 -15.41
N TRP A 508 5.03 -33.52 -14.07
CA TRP A 508 4.21 -34.52 -13.33
C TRP A 508 2.72 -34.13 -13.26
N GLY A 509 2.21 -33.57 -14.37
CA GLY A 509 0.86 -33.02 -14.51
C GLY A 509 0.85 -31.49 -14.59
N SER A 510 0.50 -30.94 -15.76
CA SER A 510 0.41 -29.48 -15.97
C SER A 510 -0.54 -28.80 -14.98
N ILE A 511 -1.63 -29.48 -14.63
CA ILE A 511 -2.42 -29.19 -13.44
C ILE A 511 -2.40 -30.47 -12.63
N THR A 512 -1.99 -30.41 -11.36
CA THR A 512 -2.29 -31.49 -10.42
C THR A 512 -3.45 -31.03 -9.57
N VAL A 513 -4.66 -31.51 -9.89
CA VAL A 513 -5.67 -31.70 -8.86
C VAL A 513 -5.31 -33.04 -8.21
N PRO A 514 -4.70 -33.07 -7.01
CA PRO A 514 -4.49 -34.33 -6.33
C PRO A 514 -5.85 -34.96 -6.08
N LYS A 515 -6.05 -36.12 -6.73
CA LYS A 515 -7.24 -36.94 -6.55
C LYS A 515 -7.24 -37.40 -5.09
N GLN A 516 -8.22 -36.88 -4.34
CA GLN A 516 -8.38 -37.06 -2.90
C GLN A 516 -7.36 -36.30 -2.03
N LEU A 517 -7.90 -35.88 -0.88
CA LEU A 517 -7.21 -35.40 0.31
C LEU A 517 -5.84 -36.06 0.53
N ILE A 518 -4.88 -35.30 1.07
CA ILE A 518 -3.90 -35.89 2.00
C ILE A 518 -4.68 -36.23 3.28
N ASN A 519 -5.41 -37.36 3.23
CA ASN A 519 -6.23 -37.81 4.34
C ASN A 519 -5.34 -38.52 5.36
N ASN A 520 -4.64 -37.75 6.19
CA ASN A 520 -3.80 -38.31 7.25
C ASN A 520 -4.60 -39.03 8.35
N SER A 521 -5.94 -39.05 8.30
CA SER A 521 -6.72 -40.06 9.04
C SER A 521 -8.07 -40.38 8.40
N VAL A 522 -8.54 -41.61 8.60
CA VAL A 522 -9.89 -42.08 8.24
C VAL A 522 -10.93 -41.71 9.32
N ASN A 523 -10.60 -40.78 10.23
CA ASN A 523 -11.22 -40.68 11.56
C ASN A 523 -11.93 -39.33 11.83
N TYR A 524 -12.33 -38.59 10.81
CA TYR A 524 -12.86 -37.22 10.96
C TYR A 524 -14.31 -37.07 10.49
N SER A 525 -15.09 -36.25 11.23
CA SER A 525 -16.55 -36.17 11.13
C SER A 525 -17.10 -35.36 9.96
N GLU A 526 -16.30 -34.46 9.38
CA GLU A 526 -16.68 -33.67 8.20
C GLU A 526 -15.61 -33.79 7.09
N PRO A 527 -15.89 -34.47 5.97
CA PRO A 527 -14.96 -34.54 4.85
C PRO A 527 -14.92 -33.21 4.09
N GLY A 528 -13.71 -32.71 3.83
CA GLY A 528 -13.49 -31.53 2.99
C GLY A 528 -13.77 -31.79 1.52
N THR A 529 -13.90 -30.72 0.71
CA THR A 529 -14.13 -30.82 -0.74
C THR A 529 -13.19 -29.93 -1.52
N THR A 530 -12.43 -30.52 -2.45
CA THR A 530 -11.54 -29.79 -3.36
C THR A 530 -12.02 -30.00 -4.80
N ARG A 531 -12.27 -28.92 -5.54
CA ARG A 531 -12.72 -28.94 -6.93
C ARG A 531 -12.02 -27.89 -7.77
N THR A 532 -11.72 -28.24 -9.01
CA THR A 532 -11.28 -27.30 -10.05
C THR A 532 -12.29 -27.37 -11.19
N PHE A 533 -12.68 -26.22 -11.74
CA PHE A 533 -13.65 -26.07 -12.82
C PHE A 533 -12.99 -25.36 -14.00
N ILE A 534 -13.14 -25.89 -15.21
CA ILE A 534 -12.49 -25.39 -16.42
C ILE A 534 -13.56 -25.00 -17.45
N GLN A 535 -13.57 -23.76 -17.92
CA GLN A 535 -14.51 -23.26 -18.93
C GLN A 535 -13.79 -22.45 -20.01
N ASN A 536 -14.08 -22.71 -21.28
CA ASN A 536 -13.59 -21.94 -22.44
C ASN A 536 -12.09 -21.60 -22.40
N SER A 537 -11.26 -22.53 -21.91
CA SER A 537 -9.83 -22.34 -21.62
C SER A 537 -8.99 -23.35 -22.39
N ILE A 538 -7.74 -23.01 -22.69
CA ILE A 538 -6.79 -23.88 -23.39
C ILE A 538 -5.77 -24.40 -22.37
N ILE A 539 -5.64 -25.72 -22.26
CA ILE A 539 -4.73 -26.37 -21.30
C ILE A 539 -3.90 -27.41 -22.06
N ASN A 540 -2.57 -27.25 -22.08
CA ASN A 540 -1.66 -28.27 -22.62
C ASN A 540 -1.17 -29.21 -21.51
N THR A 541 -1.25 -30.52 -21.75
CA THR A 541 -0.88 -31.59 -20.84
C THR A 541 0.04 -32.61 -21.51
N PHE A 542 0.96 -33.21 -20.76
CA PHE A 542 1.85 -34.26 -21.27
C PHE A 542 1.44 -35.63 -20.72
N ALA A 543 1.50 -36.66 -21.56
CA ALA A 543 0.91 -37.98 -21.32
C ALA A 543 1.45 -38.77 -20.09
N ASP A 544 2.62 -38.42 -19.55
CA ASP A 544 3.38 -39.25 -18.61
C ASP A 544 3.13 -38.93 -17.11
N GLY A 545 1.96 -38.38 -16.77
CA GLY A 545 1.64 -38.04 -15.36
C GLY A 545 0.29 -37.37 -15.11
N GLY A 546 -0.37 -36.82 -16.13
CA GLY A 546 -1.74 -36.30 -16.01
C GLY A 546 -2.74 -37.18 -16.76
N SER A 547 -3.55 -37.96 -16.04
CA SER A 547 -4.83 -38.41 -16.62
C SER A 547 -5.74 -37.20 -16.80
N ILE A 548 -6.60 -37.24 -17.83
CA ILE A 548 -7.72 -36.30 -18.01
C ILE A 548 -8.68 -36.34 -16.79
N ASP A 549 -8.62 -37.37 -15.95
CA ASP A 549 -9.35 -37.47 -14.68
C ASP A 549 -8.80 -36.53 -13.56
N ASN A 550 -7.59 -35.97 -13.71
CA ASN A 550 -6.84 -35.28 -12.63
C ASN A 550 -6.75 -33.75 -12.82
N ILE A 551 -7.51 -33.17 -13.76
CA ILE A 551 -7.46 -31.73 -14.10
C ILE A 551 -8.69 -30.95 -13.63
N GLY A 552 -9.77 -31.63 -13.22
CA GLY A 552 -10.99 -31.04 -12.70
C GLY A 552 -12.21 -31.27 -13.61
N GLU A 553 -13.31 -30.59 -13.28
CA GLU A 553 -14.58 -30.66 -13.99
C GLU A 553 -14.51 -29.78 -15.26
N ASN A 554 -14.52 -30.41 -16.43
CA ASN A 554 -14.48 -29.71 -17.71
C ASN A 554 -15.90 -29.25 -18.12
N LEU A 555 -16.13 -27.94 -18.05
CA LEU A 555 -17.38 -27.25 -18.42
C LEU A 555 -17.30 -26.59 -19.82
N GLY A 556 -16.41 -27.07 -20.69
CA GLY A 556 -16.26 -26.61 -22.07
C GLY A 556 -14.93 -25.92 -22.39
N GLY A 557 -13.81 -26.44 -21.88
CA GLY A 557 -12.45 -26.05 -22.27
C GLY A 557 -11.79 -27.06 -23.22
N ASN A 558 -10.82 -26.55 -24.00
CA ASN A 558 -9.99 -27.33 -24.92
C ASN A 558 -8.75 -27.84 -24.17
N ILE A 559 -8.74 -29.15 -23.91
CA ILE A 559 -7.68 -29.83 -23.16
C ILE A 559 -6.90 -30.66 -24.16
N MET A 560 -5.64 -30.29 -24.38
CA MET A 560 -4.74 -30.98 -25.29
C MET A 560 -3.82 -31.90 -24.49
N GLN A 561 -3.57 -33.10 -25.00
CA GLN A 561 -2.63 -34.05 -24.44
C GLN A 561 -1.58 -34.36 -25.50
N GLU A 562 -0.42 -33.72 -25.39
CA GLU A 562 0.68 -33.94 -26.32
C GLU A 562 1.38 -35.28 -26.00
N PRO A 563 1.67 -36.11 -27.03
CA PRO A 563 2.55 -37.25 -26.86
C PRO A 563 3.93 -36.75 -26.42
N ILE A 564 4.61 -37.53 -25.58
CA ILE A 564 5.96 -37.18 -25.11
C ILE A 564 6.85 -37.04 -26.35
N PRO A 565 7.48 -35.87 -26.60
CA PRO A 565 8.45 -35.75 -27.67
C PRO A 565 9.56 -36.77 -27.47
N SER A 566 9.83 -37.60 -28.48
CA SER A 566 10.98 -38.50 -28.47
C SER A 566 12.26 -37.66 -28.35
N MET A 567 13.09 -37.96 -27.35
CA MET A 567 14.38 -37.31 -27.13
C MET A 567 15.34 -37.49 -28.32
#